data_AF-A0AAN6M4L6-F1
#
_entry.id   AF-A0AAN6M4L6-F1
#
_cell.length_a   1.000
_cell.length_b   1.000
_cell.length_c   1.000
_cell.angle_alpha   90.00
_cell.angle_beta   90.00
_cell.angle_gamma   90.00
#
_symmetry.space_group_name_H-M   'P 1'
#
loop_
_entity.id
_entity.type
_entity.pdbx_description
1 polymer ?
#
loop_
_entity_poly.entity_id
_entity_poly.type
_entity_poly.pdbx_seq_one_letter_code
_entity_poly.pdbx_strand_id
1 'polypeptide(L)'
;MTFCPPHLAPYADRSVAAHRFPLYHPYQYDSDPESYHNPLPSRVPRPLPALALKLQDPRQRCDRNLRWNIDWAVAFLVDHLDPKNNPDAATVLKAVRQRSVALHKEGHVLEVPFRIFNTLSNTLFAGHLKNAAYLEFRDLHPDVSGATHTQGMGTDPRVKRVSIYLNKDVLLQAPSRDLIGILIHHMIHAYFLVACGPELEKEAAYGRLDHGLHFGKIMLTIKNLLSLNGHPVPCLDFGHSLGMRDRVFFDENHRRQRNPFHQRSHSKRKWYCSHCISDIASLPEGDIDDWYNRVCKPLLTLPESLHTLSVQIYNPLRHVLEEIPRAEATPSTQSEEFVHHGKSVLVLSGLIDNFFSIRRAFAKSGSRYIEISDFIEGEIFLRFLELLHRNTYGPDPKHIYAMGVRGPPVIKSASPGEPYLLTDIKMYKMGVMTGFDELKGTALERMYRHGITHEDPVDLLNTLYGDGEPDGDLKAWTRKFLGKTCAGGETEWMGDGYSTNGLAND
;
A
#
# COMPACT_ATOMS: atom_id res chain seq x y z
N MET A 1 52.60 1.34 51.45
CA MET A 1 51.56 0.84 52.37
C MET A 1 50.74 -0.19 51.60
N THR A 2 51.13 -1.47 51.61
CA THR A 2 50.72 -2.53 52.58
C THR A 2 49.24 -2.90 52.41
N PHE A 3 48.94 -4.01 51.72
CA PHE A 3 49.02 -5.43 52.13
C PHE A 3 47.73 -5.93 52.80
N CYS A 4 47.21 -6.99 52.18
CA CYS A 4 46.49 -8.15 52.71
C CYS A 4 44.96 -8.11 53.01
N PRO A 5 44.26 -9.20 52.63
CA PRO A 5 42.88 -9.52 53.02
C PRO A 5 42.83 -10.33 54.34
N PRO A 6 41.67 -10.51 54.97
CA PRO A 6 41.53 -11.45 56.08
C PRO A 6 40.96 -12.82 55.67
N HIS A 7 41.82 -13.83 55.80
CA HIS A 7 41.70 -15.09 56.54
C HIS A 7 40.46 -16.03 56.47
N LEU A 8 40.80 -17.29 56.15
CA LEU A 8 40.14 -18.60 56.30
C LEU A 8 39.80 -18.94 57.79
N ALA A 9 38.66 -19.55 58.13
CA ALA A 9 38.34 -21.01 58.32
C ALA A 9 37.42 -21.12 59.60
N PRO A 10 36.71 -22.23 59.98
CA PRO A 10 36.89 -23.64 59.56
C PRO A 10 35.59 -24.49 59.35
N TYR A 11 35.79 -25.63 58.66
CA TYR A 11 35.34 -26.99 58.99
C TYR A 11 33.98 -27.23 59.68
N ALA A 12 33.08 -27.97 59.00
CA ALA A 12 32.31 -29.05 59.62
C ALA A 12 31.85 -30.09 58.58
N ASP A 13 32.51 -31.23 58.70
CA ASP A 13 32.26 -32.55 58.14
C ASP A 13 30.84 -33.08 58.43
N ARG A 14 30.21 -33.70 57.42
CA ARG A 14 29.36 -34.89 57.62
C ARG A 14 29.42 -35.80 56.39
N SER A 15 30.51 -36.55 56.40
CA SER A 15 30.71 -37.89 55.86
C SER A 15 29.49 -38.82 55.90
N VAL A 16 29.33 -39.52 54.76
CA VAL A 16 29.25 -41.00 54.61
C VAL A 16 27.94 -41.73 54.99
N ALA A 17 27.27 -42.28 53.96
CA ALA A 17 27.13 -43.73 53.68
C ALA A 17 26.07 -43.92 52.56
N ALA A 18 26.41 -44.23 51.30
CA ALA A 18 26.95 -45.47 50.75
C ALA A 18 25.93 -46.63 50.60
N HIS A 19 25.56 -46.84 49.32
CA HIS A 19 25.19 -48.11 48.65
C HIS A 19 23.87 -48.80 49.03
N ARG A 20 23.13 -49.50 48.16
CA ARG A 20 23.54 -50.44 47.09
C ARG A 20 22.44 -50.61 46.02
N PHE A 21 22.88 -50.90 44.80
CA PHE A 21 22.14 -51.62 43.75
C PHE A 21 21.76 -53.05 44.20
N PRO A 22 20.85 -53.71 43.48
CA PRO A 22 21.25 -55.00 42.90
C PRO A 22 20.87 -55.18 41.42
N LEU A 23 21.70 -56.02 40.79
CA LEU A 23 21.63 -56.54 39.43
C LEU A 23 20.79 -57.84 39.35
N TYR A 24 20.12 -57.99 38.20
CA TYR A 24 19.83 -59.20 37.42
C TYR A 24 18.85 -60.30 37.87
N HIS A 25 18.14 -60.78 36.84
CA HIS A 25 16.96 -61.67 36.70
C HIS A 25 17.09 -63.12 37.18
N PRO A 26 15.94 -63.84 37.21
CA PRO A 26 15.78 -64.92 36.23
C PRO A 26 14.38 -65.02 35.57
N TYR A 27 14.43 -65.41 34.29
CA TYR A 27 13.55 -66.27 33.48
C TYR A 27 12.01 -66.34 33.64
N GLN A 28 11.40 -66.43 32.45
CA GLN A 28 9.99 -66.46 32.05
C GLN A 28 9.19 -67.68 32.55
N TYR A 29 7.87 -67.48 32.71
CA TYR A 29 6.86 -68.39 32.15
C TYR A 29 5.67 -67.58 31.63
N ASP A 30 5.24 -67.95 30.42
CA ASP A 30 4.13 -67.41 29.64
C ASP A 30 2.79 -67.51 30.36
N SER A 31 1.99 -66.44 30.32
CA SER A 31 0.54 -66.45 30.06
C SER A 31 -0.01 -65.02 30.14
N ASP A 32 -0.88 -64.70 29.18
CA ASP A 32 -1.85 -63.59 29.14
C ASP A 32 -1.51 -62.27 28.43
N PRO A 33 -2.52 -61.71 27.73
CA PRO A 33 -2.41 -61.27 26.36
C PRO A 33 -2.03 -59.80 26.25
N GLU A 34 -1.55 -59.43 25.07
CA GLU A 34 -1.32 -58.07 24.60
C GLU A 34 -2.52 -57.16 24.89
N SER A 35 -2.50 -56.52 26.06
CA SER A 35 -3.25 -55.32 26.33
C SER A 35 -2.63 -54.18 25.53
N TYR A 36 -3.28 -53.81 24.43
CA TYR A 36 -3.07 -52.55 23.74
C TYR A 36 -3.45 -51.37 24.66
N HIS A 37 -2.62 -51.10 25.67
CA HIS A 37 -2.63 -49.83 26.36
C HIS A 37 -1.91 -48.81 25.48
N ASN A 38 -2.68 -48.20 24.57
CA ASN A 38 -2.37 -46.84 24.13
C ASN A 38 -2.19 -45.99 25.40
N PRO A 39 -1.01 -45.39 25.66
CA PRO A 39 -0.87 -44.51 26.80
C PRO A 39 -1.89 -43.37 26.66
N LEU A 40 -2.80 -43.27 27.62
CA LEU A 40 -3.74 -42.15 27.69
C LEU A 40 -2.92 -40.85 27.62
N PRO A 41 -3.28 -39.87 26.76
CA PRO A 41 -2.64 -38.57 26.79
C PRO A 41 -2.79 -38.01 28.19
N SER A 42 -1.65 -37.64 28.79
CA SER A 42 -1.59 -37.01 30.11
C SER A 42 -2.52 -35.80 30.11
N ARG A 43 -3.64 -35.91 30.84
CA ARG A 43 -4.67 -34.85 30.97
C ARG A 43 -4.22 -33.68 31.85
N VAL A 44 -2.95 -33.62 32.25
CA VAL A 44 -2.44 -32.50 33.05
C VAL A 44 -2.19 -31.32 32.10
N PRO A 45 -2.92 -30.20 32.24
CA PRO A 45 -2.72 -29.03 31.39
C PRO A 45 -1.28 -28.55 31.55
N ARG A 46 -0.51 -28.59 30.47
CA ARG A 46 0.84 -28.01 30.49
C ARG A 46 0.69 -26.49 30.60
N PRO A 47 1.38 -25.82 31.52
CA PRO A 47 1.32 -24.36 31.60
C PRO A 47 1.67 -23.76 30.24
N LEU A 48 0.88 -22.78 29.80
CA LEU A 48 1.21 -22.00 28.63
C LEU A 48 2.57 -21.30 28.87
N PRO A 49 3.45 -21.25 27.86
CA PRO A 49 4.68 -20.48 27.97
C PRO A 49 4.37 -19.03 28.37
N ALA A 50 5.26 -18.38 29.12
CA ALA A 50 5.09 -16.98 29.52
C ALA A 50 4.79 -16.04 28.32
N LEU A 51 5.32 -16.36 27.14
CA LEU A 51 5.04 -15.65 25.88
C LEU A 51 3.59 -15.80 25.40
N ALA A 52 2.98 -16.97 25.56
CA ALA A 52 1.58 -17.20 25.23
C ALA A 52 0.65 -16.45 26.20
N LEU A 53 1.01 -16.40 27.48
CA LEU A 53 0.28 -15.64 28.50
C LEU A 53 0.26 -14.13 28.20
N LYS A 54 1.37 -13.57 27.70
CA LYS A 54 1.43 -12.15 27.27
C LYS A 54 0.48 -11.85 26.12
N LEU A 55 0.33 -12.78 25.18
CA LEU A 55 -0.61 -12.60 24.06
C LEU A 55 -2.07 -12.49 24.51
N GLN A 56 -2.38 -13.04 25.69
CA GLN A 56 -3.70 -13.02 26.32
C GLN A 56 -3.82 -11.97 27.44
N ASP A 57 -2.78 -11.18 27.70
CA ASP A 57 -2.84 -10.16 28.77
C ASP A 57 -3.63 -8.92 28.29
N PRO A 58 -4.82 -8.65 28.84
CA PRO A 58 -5.60 -7.49 28.42
C PRO A 58 -5.01 -6.16 28.91
N ARG A 59 -4.09 -6.18 29.88
CA ARG A 59 -3.46 -4.97 30.43
C ARG A 59 -2.20 -4.57 29.69
N GLN A 60 -1.65 -5.46 28.86
CA GLN A 60 -0.51 -5.14 28.03
C GLN A 60 -0.90 -4.07 26.99
N ARG A 61 -0.17 -2.95 27.00
CA ARG A 61 -0.33 -1.87 26.02
C ARG A 61 0.71 -2.00 24.92
N CYS A 62 0.36 -1.53 23.73
CA CYS A 62 1.27 -1.36 22.61
C CYS A 62 0.71 -0.29 21.69
N ASP A 63 1.39 0.86 21.64
CA ASP A 63 1.00 2.00 20.80
C ASP A 63 1.78 1.99 19.48
N ARG A 64 2.21 0.80 19.02
CA ARG A 64 3.01 0.68 17.80
C ARG A 64 2.18 1.03 16.58
N ASN A 65 2.63 2.05 15.86
CA ASN A 65 2.13 2.44 14.56
C ASN A 65 3.34 2.82 13.70
N LEU A 66 3.57 2.09 12.59
CA LEU A 66 4.72 2.35 11.71
C LEU A 66 4.54 3.60 10.84
N ARG A 67 3.31 4.14 10.79
CA ARG A 67 2.92 5.30 9.98
C ARG A 67 3.17 5.10 8.49
N TRP A 68 3.05 3.86 8.05
CA TRP A 68 3.19 3.46 6.66
C TRP A 68 1.85 3.58 5.94
N ASN A 69 1.84 3.98 4.67
CA ASN A 69 0.68 3.70 3.84
C ASN A 69 0.57 2.21 3.51
N ILE A 70 -0.63 1.83 3.06
CA ILE A 70 -0.97 0.42 2.84
C ILE A 70 -0.22 -0.17 1.64
N ASP A 71 0.06 0.63 0.60
CA ASP A 71 0.83 0.20 -0.57
C ASP A 71 2.27 -0.15 -0.17
N TRP A 72 2.91 0.69 0.65
CA TRP A 72 4.25 0.44 1.19
C TRP A 72 4.28 -0.74 2.16
N ALA A 73 3.28 -0.88 3.03
CA ALA A 73 3.19 -2.04 3.92
C ALA A 73 3.16 -3.36 3.14
N VAL A 74 2.46 -3.41 2.00
CA VAL A 74 2.51 -4.57 1.10
C VAL A 74 3.87 -4.73 0.45
N ALA A 75 4.44 -3.65 -0.11
CA ALA A 75 5.75 -3.68 -0.78
C ALA A 75 6.85 -4.22 0.15
N PHE A 76 6.95 -3.66 1.36
CA PHE A 76 7.87 -4.07 2.41
C PHE A 76 7.70 -5.54 2.76
N LEU A 77 6.47 -6.00 2.97
CA LEU A 77 6.25 -7.37 3.41
C LEU A 77 6.57 -8.39 2.31
N VAL A 78 6.22 -8.09 1.06
CA VAL A 78 6.55 -8.96 -0.08
C VAL A 78 8.06 -9.04 -0.26
N ASP A 79 8.78 -7.92 -0.14
CA ASP A 79 10.25 -7.89 -0.20
C ASP A 79 10.87 -8.66 0.97
N HIS A 80 10.37 -8.50 2.19
CA HIS A 80 10.80 -9.27 3.37
C HIS A 80 10.59 -10.78 3.21
N LEU A 81 9.57 -11.20 2.46
CA LEU A 81 9.28 -12.61 2.21
C LEU A 81 10.03 -13.19 1.01
N ASP A 82 10.75 -12.37 0.24
CA ASP A 82 11.59 -12.85 -0.86
C ASP A 82 12.70 -13.77 -0.29
N PRO A 83 12.94 -14.95 -0.89
CA PRO A 83 14.01 -15.86 -0.47
C PRO A 83 15.41 -15.22 -0.38
N LYS A 84 15.67 -14.13 -1.11
CA LYS A 84 16.91 -13.37 -1.01
C LYS A 84 17.06 -12.64 0.34
N ASN A 85 15.96 -12.12 0.87
CA ASN A 85 15.94 -11.33 2.10
C ASN A 85 15.64 -12.20 3.33
N ASN A 86 14.93 -13.32 3.16
CA ASN A 86 14.54 -14.23 4.24
C ASN A 86 14.62 -15.71 3.80
N PRO A 87 15.83 -16.23 3.57
CA PRO A 87 16.06 -17.57 3.00
C PRO A 87 15.52 -18.70 3.88
N ASP A 88 15.51 -18.51 5.21
CA ASP A 88 15.09 -19.52 6.17
C ASP A 88 13.57 -19.60 6.37
N ALA A 89 12.80 -18.68 5.78
CA ALA A 89 11.37 -18.56 6.05
C ALA A 89 10.61 -19.87 5.76
N ALA A 90 10.87 -20.48 4.61
CA ALA A 90 10.21 -21.74 4.22
C ALA A 90 10.54 -22.89 5.21
N THR A 91 11.79 -22.95 5.68
CA THR A 91 12.26 -23.95 6.66
C THR A 91 11.59 -23.75 8.02
N VAL A 92 11.53 -22.50 8.49
CA VAL A 92 10.85 -22.17 9.76
C VAL A 92 9.36 -22.49 9.68
N LEU A 93 8.69 -22.19 8.57
CA LEU A 93 7.27 -22.51 8.37
C LEU A 93 7.01 -24.03 8.35
N LYS A 94 7.94 -24.81 7.78
CA LYS A 94 7.88 -26.28 7.86
C LYS A 94 7.94 -26.75 9.32
N ALA A 95 8.85 -26.20 10.12
CA ALA A 95 8.95 -26.52 11.55
C ALA A 95 7.68 -26.12 12.32
N VAL A 96 7.09 -24.95 12.03
CA VAL A 96 5.82 -24.50 12.61
C VAL A 96 4.69 -25.51 12.33
N ARG A 97 4.60 -26.01 11.10
CA ARG A 97 3.61 -27.04 10.74
C ARG A 97 3.81 -28.34 11.49
N GLN A 98 5.04 -28.86 11.51
CA GLN A 98 5.38 -30.09 12.22
C GLN A 98 5.04 -29.97 13.71
N ARG A 99 5.36 -28.83 14.33
CA ARG A 99 5.03 -28.56 15.73
C ARG A 99 3.53 -28.49 15.97
N SER A 100 2.78 -27.89 15.05
CA SER A 100 1.31 -27.79 15.14
C SER A 100 0.64 -29.15 15.00
N VAL A 101 1.14 -30.03 14.11
CA VAL A 101 0.68 -31.41 14.00
C VAL A 101 0.99 -32.21 15.27
N ALA A 102 2.18 -32.06 15.85
CA ALA A 102 2.53 -32.74 17.09
C ALA A 102 1.60 -32.32 18.25
N LEU A 103 1.41 -31.01 18.45
CA LEU A 103 0.50 -30.48 19.47
C LEU A 103 -0.94 -30.94 19.28
N HIS A 104 -1.41 -31.03 18.03
CA HIS A 104 -2.75 -31.55 17.75
C HIS A 104 -2.86 -33.04 18.15
N LYS A 105 -1.87 -33.88 17.77
CA LYS A 105 -1.84 -35.29 18.18
C LYS A 105 -1.76 -35.48 19.70
N GLU A 106 -1.12 -34.55 20.41
CA GLU A 106 -1.03 -34.51 21.88
C GLU A 106 -2.32 -34.00 22.55
N GLY A 107 -3.34 -33.57 21.80
CA GLY A 107 -4.61 -33.04 22.34
C GLY A 107 -4.57 -31.55 22.71
N HIS A 108 -3.51 -30.82 22.37
CA HIS A 108 -3.30 -29.41 22.70
C HIS A 108 -3.67 -28.46 21.54
N VAL A 109 -4.75 -28.78 20.80
CA VAL A 109 -5.14 -28.04 19.58
C VAL A 109 -5.37 -26.55 19.82
N LEU A 110 -6.00 -26.19 20.96
CA LEU A 110 -6.26 -24.81 21.34
C LEU A 110 -4.98 -24.05 21.75
N GLU A 111 -3.90 -24.74 22.10
CA GLU A 111 -2.64 -24.07 22.44
C GLU A 111 -1.83 -23.70 21.19
N VAL A 112 -2.14 -24.30 20.04
CA VAL A 112 -1.38 -24.15 18.79
C VAL A 112 -1.23 -22.67 18.42
N PRO A 113 -2.29 -21.85 18.30
CA PRO A 113 -2.17 -20.46 17.87
C PRO A 113 -1.25 -19.65 18.78
N PHE A 114 -1.38 -19.79 20.11
CA PHE A 114 -0.57 -19.07 21.08
C PHE A 114 0.91 -19.46 21.04
N ARG A 115 1.21 -20.74 20.78
CA ARG A 115 2.58 -21.25 20.75
C ARG A 115 3.32 -20.85 19.48
N ILE A 116 2.63 -20.73 18.35
CA ILE A 116 3.26 -20.43 17.04
C ILE A 116 3.21 -18.95 16.67
N PHE A 117 2.35 -18.14 17.31
CA PHE A 117 2.12 -16.73 16.96
C PHE A 117 3.41 -15.91 16.80
N ASN A 118 4.30 -15.95 17.79
CA ASN A 118 5.53 -15.15 17.75
C ASN A 118 6.51 -15.63 16.68
N THR A 119 6.58 -16.94 16.42
CA THR A 119 7.40 -17.49 15.34
C THR A 119 6.86 -17.01 14.00
N LEU A 120 5.53 -17.11 13.78
CA LEU A 120 4.89 -16.57 12.58
C LEU A 120 5.08 -15.06 12.47
N SER A 121 4.96 -14.31 13.56
CA SER A 121 5.18 -12.86 13.56
C SER A 121 6.59 -12.51 13.12
N ASN A 122 7.61 -13.20 13.63
CA ASN A 122 9.00 -12.92 13.28
C ASN A 122 9.30 -13.31 11.84
N THR A 123 8.88 -14.51 11.43
CA THR A 123 9.18 -15.04 10.10
C THR A 123 8.40 -14.32 9.01
N LEU A 124 7.09 -14.16 9.19
CA LEU A 124 6.21 -13.63 8.15
C LEU A 124 6.05 -12.11 8.17
N PHE A 125 6.12 -11.49 9.36
CA PHE A 125 5.75 -10.09 9.58
C PHE A 125 6.87 -9.25 10.19
N ALA A 126 8.13 -9.66 10.00
CA ALA A 126 9.34 -9.01 10.52
C ALA A 126 9.28 -8.67 12.03
N GLY A 127 8.50 -9.43 12.81
CA GLY A 127 8.31 -9.23 14.24
C GLY A 127 7.35 -8.08 14.60
N HIS A 128 6.73 -7.39 13.64
CA HIS A 128 5.90 -6.21 13.90
C HIS A 128 4.64 -6.50 14.72
N LEU A 129 4.12 -7.73 14.71
CA LEU A 129 2.94 -8.12 15.51
C LEU A 129 3.28 -8.49 16.96
N LYS A 130 4.57 -8.69 17.29
CA LYS A 130 4.99 -9.06 18.65
C LYS A 130 4.57 -7.98 19.64
N ASN A 131 3.82 -8.39 20.67
CA ASN A 131 3.20 -7.53 21.69
C ASN A 131 2.10 -6.57 21.18
N ALA A 132 1.92 -6.42 19.87
CA ALA A 132 0.95 -5.48 19.29
C ALA A 132 -0.45 -6.07 19.13
N ALA A 133 -0.56 -7.40 19.10
CA ALA A 133 -1.82 -8.12 19.04
C ALA A 133 -2.20 -8.74 20.39
N TYR A 134 -3.51 -8.80 20.64
CA TYR A 134 -4.16 -9.62 21.66
C TYR A 134 -4.86 -10.78 20.97
N LEU A 135 -4.69 -12.02 21.47
CA LEU A 135 -5.30 -13.22 20.89
C LEU A 135 -6.20 -13.90 21.92
N GLU A 136 -7.41 -14.26 21.52
CA GLU A 136 -8.34 -15.00 22.37
C GLU A 136 -9.25 -15.91 21.51
N PHE A 137 -9.74 -17.00 22.09
CA PHE A 137 -10.81 -17.79 21.48
C PHE A 137 -12.17 -17.28 21.93
N ARG A 138 -13.12 -17.22 21.00
CA ARG A 138 -14.51 -16.89 21.31
C ARG A 138 -15.46 -17.78 20.55
N ASP A 139 -16.67 -17.88 21.07
CA ASP A 139 -17.78 -18.50 20.39
C ASP A 139 -18.34 -17.46 19.40
N LEU A 140 -18.07 -17.67 18.12
CA LEU A 140 -18.52 -16.81 17.02
C LEU A 140 -19.49 -17.60 16.13
N HIS A 141 -20.15 -16.91 15.20
CA HIS A 141 -21.05 -17.56 14.26
C HIS A 141 -20.35 -18.71 13.50
N PRO A 142 -20.99 -19.88 13.27
CA PRO A 142 -20.32 -21.05 12.68
C PRO A 142 -19.66 -20.81 11.31
N ASP A 143 -20.15 -19.85 10.55
CA ASP A 143 -19.61 -19.50 9.22
C ASP A 143 -18.45 -18.47 9.27
N VAL A 144 -18.07 -18.01 10.48
CA VAL A 144 -16.99 -17.04 10.74
C VAL A 144 -15.81 -17.78 11.36
N SER A 145 -14.63 -17.72 10.73
CA SER A 145 -13.40 -18.34 11.26
C SER A 145 -12.81 -17.57 12.45
N GLY A 146 -13.08 -16.27 12.48
CA GLY A 146 -12.56 -15.33 13.45
C GLY A 146 -12.87 -13.88 13.08
N ALA A 147 -12.39 -12.95 13.90
CA ALA A 147 -12.58 -11.53 13.73
C ALA A 147 -11.35 -10.76 14.21
N THR A 148 -10.84 -9.85 13.38
CA THR A 148 -9.79 -8.90 13.77
C THR A 148 -10.41 -7.53 14.01
N HIS A 149 -10.10 -6.90 15.14
CA HIS A 149 -10.61 -5.58 15.52
C HIS A 149 -9.48 -4.55 15.58
N THR A 150 -9.80 -3.32 15.16
CA THR A 150 -8.91 -2.16 15.34
C THR A 150 -8.60 -1.91 16.83
N GLN A 151 -7.52 -1.18 17.09
CA GLN A 151 -6.97 -0.98 18.44
C GLN A 151 -8.02 -0.41 19.39
N GLY A 152 -8.22 -1.07 20.54
CA GLY A 152 -9.14 -0.60 21.57
C GLY A 152 -10.63 -0.82 21.30
N MET A 153 -11.00 -1.38 20.14
CA MET A 153 -12.39 -1.63 19.73
C MET A 153 -12.79 -3.12 19.82
N GLY A 154 -11.97 -3.94 20.47
CA GLY A 154 -12.31 -5.32 20.80
C GLY A 154 -13.46 -5.42 21.81
N THR A 155 -13.94 -6.63 22.04
CA THR A 155 -15.04 -6.90 22.98
C THR A 155 -14.65 -6.70 24.45
N ASP A 156 -13.36 -6.79 24.78
CA ASP A 156 -12.85 -6.45 26.12
C ASP A 156 -12.32 -5.00 26.12
N PRO A 157 -12.99 -4.05 26.82
CA PRO A 157 -12.61 -2.64 26.81
C PRO A 157 -11.25 -2.36 27.45
N ARG A 158 -10.69 -3.32 28.21
CA ARG A 158 -9.36 -3.21 28.82
C ARG A 158 -8.25 -3.38 27.79
N VAL A 159 -8.50 -4.17 26.75
CA VAL A 159 -7.53 -4.43 25.67
C VAL A 159 -7.39 -3.17 24.82
N LYS A 160 -6.18 -2.60 24.77
CA LYS A 160 -5.85 -1.42 23.93
C LYS A 160 -5.05 -1.76 22.67
N ARG A 161 -4.82 -3.06 22.45
CA ARG A 161 -4.09 -3.63 21.31
C ARG A 161 -5.04 -3.97 20.15
N VAL A 162 -4.49 -4.37 19.01
CA VAL A 162 -5.27 -5.03 17.95
C VAL A 162 -5.78 -6.36 18.49
N SER A 163 -7.08 -6.62 18.42
CA SER A 163 -7.65 -7.87 18.94
C SER A 163 -7.90 -8.86 17.81
N ILE A 164 -7.40 -10.07 17.95
CA ILE A 164 -7.70 -11.21 17.10
C ILE A 164 -8.53 -12.20 17.93
N TYR A 165 -9.77 -12.45 17.51
CA TYR A 165 -10.63 -13.46 18.08
C TYR A 165 -10.75 -14.62 17.09
N LEU A 166 -10.36 -15.82 17.49
CA LEU A 166 -10.53 -17.01 16.65
C LEU A 166 -11.76 -17.80 17.11
N ASN A 167 -12.55 -18.34 16.18
CA ASN A 167 -13.77 -19.07 16.50
C ASN A 167 -13.45 -20.44 17.09
N LYS A 168 -13.74 -20.63 18.38
CA LYS A 168 -13.43 -21.86 19.12
C LYS A 168 -14.04 -23.10 18.47
N ASP A 169 -15.31 -23.03 18.06
CA ASP A 169 -16.07 -24.18 17.55
C ASP A 169 -15.53 -24.66 16.20
N VAL A 170 -15.17 -23.70 15.34
CA VAL A 170 -14.56 -23.96 14.04
C VAL A 170 -13.20 -24.62 14.21
N LEU A 171 -12.40 -24.14 15.16
CA LEU A 171 -11.01 -24.59 15.34
C LEU A 171 -10.92 -25.95 16.05
N LEU A 172 -11.86 -26.29 16.93
CA LEU A 172 -11.92 -27.62 17.55
C LEU A 172 -12.15 -28.74 16.53
N GLN A 173 -12.83 -28.43 15.42
CA GLN A 173 -13.16 -29.37 14.36
C GLN A 173 -12.16 -29.30 13.18
N ALA A 174 -11.30 -28.29 13.15
CA ALA A 174 -10.37 -28.06 12.05
C ALA A 174 -9.08 -28.88 12.19
N PRO A 175 -8.54 -29.46 11.10
CA PRO A 175 -7.21 -30.04 11.11
C PRO A 175 -6.15 -28.96 11.38
N SER A 176 -4.99 -29.35 11.92
CA SER A 176 -3.97 -28.40 12.39
C SER A 176 -3.43 -27.47 11.31
N ARG A 177 -3.44 -27.91 10.05
CA ARG A 177 -3.03 -27.08 8.90
C ARG A 177 -4.01 -25.92 8.65
N ASP A 178 -5.29 -26.13 8.92
CA ASP A 178 -6.34 -25.13 8.67
C ASP A 178 -6.28 -24.03 9.75
N LEU A 179 -5.92 -24.42 10.98
CA LEU A 179 -5.65 -23.48 12.10
C LEU A 179 -4.55 -22.48 11.76
N ILE A 180 -3.46 -22.94 11.13
CA ILE A 180 -2.34 -22.08 10.74
C ILE A 180 -2.81 -21.08 9.68
N GLY A 181 -3.57 -21.53 8.68
CA GLY A 181 -4.13 -20.66 7.64
C GLY A 181 -5.06 -19.59 8.21
N ILE A 182 -5.99 -19.98 9.09
CA ILE A 182 -6.91 -19.07 9.77
C ILE A 182 -6.14 -18.04 10.61
N LEU A 183 -5.15 -18.49 11.39
CA LEU A 183 -4.35 -17.56 12.19
C LEU A 183 -3.59 -16.57 11.31
N ILE A 184 -2.91 -17.03 10.26
CA ILE A 184 -2.18 -16.16 9.34
C ILE A 184 -3.12 -15.13 8.69
N HIS A 185 -4.31 -15.55 8.25
CA HIS A 185 -5.32 -14.66 7.67
C HIS A 185 -5.63 -13.48 8.61
N HIS A 186 -5.90 -13.76 9.90
CA HIS A 186 -6.13 -12.70 10.88
C HIS A 186 -4.90 -11.88 11.24
N MET A 187 -3.70 -12.48 11.16
CA MET A 187 -2.43 -11.77 11.35
C MET A 187 -2.16 -10.78 10.20
N ILE A 188 -2.61 -11.04 8.97
CA ILE A 188 -2.52 -10.07 7.86
C ILE A 188 -3.35 -8.82 8.16
N HIS A 189 -4.62 -8.99 8.57
CA HIS A 189 -5.46 -7.87 9.03
C HIS A 189 -4.80 -7.08 10.17
N ALA A 190 -4.25 -7.80 11.15
CA ALA A 190 -3.57 -7.17 12.27
C ALA A 190 -2.29 -6.42 11.84
N TYR A 191 -1.59 -6.92 10.82
CA TYR A 191 -0.40 -6.29 10.28
C TYR A 191 -0.74 -4.94 9.66
N PHE A 192 -1.81 -4.84 8.87
CA PHE A 192 -2.24 -3.55 8.32
C PHE A 192 -2.60 -2.54 9.40
N LEU A 193 -3.27 -2.96 10.48
CA LEU A 193 -3.60 -2.06 11.60
C LEU A 193 -2.35 -1.59 12.38
N VAL A 194 -1.29 -2.41 12.45
CA VAL A 194 -0.02 -2.03 13.10
C VAL A 194 0.85 -1.17 12.17
N ALA A 195 0.88 -1.48 10.88
CA ALA A 195 1.67 -0.74 9.90
C ALA A 195 1.05 0.62 9.55
N CYS A 196 -0.26 0.63 9.30
CA CYS A 196 -1.00 1.76 8.75
C CYS A 196 -1.84 2.53 9.79
N GLY A 197 -1.76 2.10 11.05
CA GLY A 197 -2.55 2.67 12.14
C GLY A 197 -3.99 2.12 12.22
N PRO A 198 -4.73 2.56 13.26
CA PRO A 198 -6.10 2.12 13.47
C PRO A 198 -6.99 2.57 12.30
N GLU A 199 -7.89 1.70 11.87
CA GLU A 199 -8.96 2.10 10.95
C GLU A 199 -9.93 3.04 11.68
N LEU A 200 -10.37 4.11 11.00
CA LEU A 200 -11.43 5.01 11.42
C LEU A 200 -12.64 4.84 10.51
N GLU A 201 -13.83 5.22 10.97
CA GLU A 201 -15.08 5.04 10.20
C GLU A 201 -15.02 5.65 8.79
N LYS A 202 -14.50 6.88 8.68
CA LYS A 202 -14.34 7.57 7.40
C LYS A 202 -13.25 6.97 6.49
N GLU A 203 -12.39 6.10 7.04
CA GLU A 203 -11.26 5.49 6.36
C GLU A 203 -11.51 4.03 5.99
N ALA A 204 -12.72 3.50 6.23
CA ALA A 204 -13.04 2.09 5.98
C ALA A 204 -12.80 1.67 4.52
N ALA A 205 -13.02 2.58 3.57
CA ALA A 205 -12.77 2.35 2.14
C ALA A 205 -11.28 2.17 1.79
N TYR A 206 -10.37 2.56 2.68
CA TYR A 206 -8.93 2.33 2.51
C TYR A 206 -8.55 0.86 2.67
N GLY A 207 -9.43 0.06 3.29
CA GLY A 207 -9.39 -1.40 3.22
C GLY A 207 -8.36 -2.09 4.12
N ARG A 208 -8.03 -1.55 5.29
CA ARG A 208 -7.06 -2.20 6.21
C ARG A 208 -7.61 -3.52 6.77
N LEU A 209 -8.94 -3.63 6.85
CA LEU A 209 -9.67 -4.81 7.32
C LEU A 209 -10.42 -5.56 6.22
N ASP A 210 -10.26 -5.14 4.96
CA ASP A 210 -10.92 -5.74 3.81
C ASP A 210 -10.05 -6.79 3.11
N HIS A 211 -10.71 -7.67 2.35
CA HIS A 211 -10.09 -8.70 1.53
C HIS A 211 -9.80 -8.19 0.11
N GLY A 212 -9.14 -7.04 -0.01
CA GLY A 212 -8.80 -6.39 -1.27
C GLY A 212 -7.48 -6.87 -1.90
N LEU A 213 -6.97 -6.12 -2.88
CA LEU A 213 -5.71 -6.41 -3.58
C LEU A 213 -4.51 -6.48 -2.61
N HIS A 214 -4.45 -5.58 -1.62
CA HIS A 214 -3.39 -5.56 -0.59
C HIS A 214 -3.36 -6.86 0.22
N PHE A 215 -4.51 -7.28 0.73
CA PHE A 215 -4.66 -8.54 1.45
C PHE A 215 -4.30 -9.72 0.55
N GLY A 216 -4.87 -9.75 -0.66
CA GLY A 216 -4.65 -10.80 -1.64
C GLY A 216 -3.16 -11.01 -1.95
N LYS A 217 -2.40 -9.94 -2.18
CA LYS A 217 -0.98 -10.05 -2.50
C LYS A 217 -0.16 -10.65 -1.37
N ILE A 218 -0.34 -10.17 -0.13
CA ILE A 218 0.35 -10.73 1.04
C ILE A 218 -0.03 -12.20 1.23
N MET A 219 -1.34 -12.49 1.14
CA MET A 219 -1.86 -13.83 1.29
C MET A 219 -1.26 -14.80 0.26
N LEU A 220 -1.28 -14.46 -1.04
CA LEU A 220 -0.67 -15.27 -2.11
C LEU A 220 0.82 -15.48 -1.87
N THR A 221 1.54 -14.43 -1.50
CA THR A 221 2.99 -14.50 -1.23
C THR A 221 3.28 -15.50 -0.11
N ILE A 222 2.54 -15.42 1.00
CA ILE A 222 2.68 -16.36 2.12
C ILE A 222 2.23 -17.78 1.71
N LYS A 223 1.14 -17.93 0.95
CA LYS A 223 0.62 -19.21 0.44
C LYS A 223 1.63 -19.91 -0.47
N ASN A 224 2.32 -19.17 -1.33
CA ASN A 224 3.36 -19.67 -2.21
C ASN A 224 4.59 -20.12 -1.41
N LEU A 225 5.05 -19.31 -0.47
CA LEU A 225 6.16 -19.65 0.42
C LEU A 225 5.88 -20.92 1.23
N LEU A 226 4.65 -21.05 1.73
CA LEU A 226 4.15 -22.22 2.41
C LEU A 226 4.13 -23.47 1.51
N SER A 227 3.94 -23.33 0.20
CA SER A 227 3.81 -24.45 -0.73
C SER A 227 5.16 -25.02 -1.17
N LEU A 228 6.27 -24.30 -1.01
CA LEU A 228 7.62 -24.74 -1.39
C LEU A 228 8.06 -26.06 -0.73
N ASN A 229 7.53 -26.40 0.45
CA ASN A 229 7.88 -27.60 1.22
C ASN A 229 6.82 -28.71 1.14
N GLY A 230 6.03 -28.76 0.06
CA GLY A 230 5.40 -30.00 -0.41
C GLY A 230 3.92 -30.19 -0.12
N HIS A 231 3.27 -29.33 0.67
CA HIS A 231 1.80 -29.34 0.82
C HIS A 231 1.22 -27.92 0.93
N PRO A 232 0.22 -27.56 0.11
CA PRO A 232 -0.48 -26.29 0.24
C PRO A 232 -1.22 -26.21 1.58
N VAL A 233 -1.38 -25.00 2.13
CA VAL A 233 -2.28 -24.74 3.27
C VAL A 233 -3.66 -24.42 2.69
N PRO A 234 -4.63 -25.34 2.79
CA PRO A 234 -5.89 -25.20 2.06
C PRO A 234 -6.81 -24.09 2.59
N CYS A 235 -6.60 -23.60 3.81
CA CYS A 235 -7.46 -22.59 4.44
C CYS A 235 -6.86 -21.18 4.55
N LEU A 236 -5.74 -20.93 3.86
CA LEU A 236 -5.26 -19.55 3.63
C LEU A 236 -5.78 -19.09 2.27
N ASP A 237 -6.98 -18.51 2.28
CA ASP A 237 -7.63 -17.93 1.11
C ASP A 237 -8.41 -16.66 1.49
N PHE A 238 -9.01 -15.98 0.49
CA PHE A 238 -9.84 -14.79 0.68
C PHE A 238 -10.99 -15.08 1.65
N GLY A 239 -11.64 -16.23 1.47
CA GLY A 239 -12.57 -16.80 2.44
C GLY A 239 -11.99 -18.06 3.08
N HIS A 240 -12.66 -18.56 4.11
CA HIS A 240 -12.25 -19.83 4.73
C HIS A 240 -13.10 -20.98 4.21
N SER A 241 -12.47 -22.02 3.66
CA SER A 241 -13.14 -23.31 3.47
C SER A 241 -13.28 -24.01 4.82
N LEU A 242 -14.26 -23.59 5.63
CA LEU A 242 -14.58 -24.25 6.89
C LEU A 242 -15.20 -25.60 6.55
N GLY A 243 -14.47 -26.69 6.83
CA GLY A 243 -14.75 -28.04 6.37
C GLY A 243 -16.23 -28.46 6.43
N MET A 244 -16.93 -28.33 5.31
CA MET A 244 -18.26 -28.89 5.07
C MET A 244 -18.20 -30.40 4.75
N ARG A 245 -17.01 -31.00 4.67
CA ARG A 245 -16.83 -32.37 4.15
C ARG A 245 -17.47 -33.47 5.00
N ASP A 246 -17.70 -33.27 6.31
CA ASP A 246 -18.32 -34.29 7.17
C ASP A 246 -19.71 -33.91 7.74
N ARG A 247 -20.26 -32.73 7.44
CA ARG A 247 -21.63 -32.37 7.88
C ARG A 247 -22.74 -32.91 6.97
N VAL A 248 -22.42 -33.81 6.04
CA VAL A 248 -23.38 -34.33 5.07
C VAL A 248 -24.34 -35.37 5.68
N PHE A 249 -24.01 -35.99 6.82
CA PHE A 249 -24.77 -37.16 7.30
C PHE A 249 -25.77 -36.93 8.43
N PHE A 250 -25.78 -35.78 9.12
CA PHE A 250 -26.67 -35.59 10.28
C PHE A 250 -27.62 -34.39 10.20
N ASP A 251 -27.67 -33.66 9.09
CA ASP A 251 -28.42 -32.40 9.09
C ASP A 251 -29.04 -32.00 7.75
N GLU A 252 -29.90 -32.89 7.21
CA GLU A 252 -30.82 -32.52 6.13
C GLU A 252 -31.91 -31.52 6.60
N ASN A 253 -32.16 -31.43 7.92
CA ASN A 253 -33.22 -30.58 8.45
C ASN A 253 -32.80 -29.12 8.71
N HIS A 254 -31.52 -28.81 8.98
CA HIS A 254 -31.07 -27.40 9.08
C HIS A 254 -30.69 -26.80 7.73
N ARG A 255 -30.49 -27.61 6.68
CA ARG A 255 -30.28 -27.08 5.31
C ARG A 255 -31.53 -26.43 4.74
N ARG A 256 -32.73 -26.86 5.12
CA ARG A 256 -34.01 -26.27 4.66
C ARG A 256 -34.41 -24.97 5.38
N GLN A 257 -33.76 -24.62 6.49
CA GLN A 257 -33.94 -23.33 7.18
C GLN A 257 -32.80 -22.32 6.93
N ARG A 258 -31.89 -22.59 5.99
CA ARG A 258 -31.02 -21.54 5.42
C ARG A 258 -31.85 -20.62 4.54
N ASN A 259 -32.67 -19.80 5.19
CA ASN A 259 -33.32 -18.67 4.55
C ASN A 259 -32.23 -17.76 3.94
N PRO A 260 -32.38 -17.28 2.70
CA PRO A 260 -31.52 -16.25 2.10
C PRO A 260 -31.63 -14.89 2.82
N PHE A 261 -32.33 -14.83 3.97
CA PHE A 261 -32.49 -13.64 4.80
C PHE A 261 -31.18 -13.12 5.42
N HIS A 262 -30.06 -13.84 5.35
CA HIS A 262 -28.76 -13.31 5.80
C HIS A 262 -27.98 -12.52 4.75
N GLN A 263 -28.39 -12.52 3.47
CA GLN A 263 -28.04 -11.40 2.57
C GLN A 263 -28.69 -10.08 3.05
N ARG A 264 -29.80 -10.14 3.80
CA ARG A 264 -30.46 -8.94 4.39
C ARG A 264 -29.91 -8.55 5.75
N SER A 265 -29.18 -9.42 6.44
CA SER A 265 -28.43 -9.09 7.66
C SER A 265 -26.98 -8.72 7.34
N HIS A 266 -26.77 -7.89 6.32
CA HIS A 266 -25.77 -6.83 6.39
C HIS A 266 -26.14 -5.90 7.56
N SER A 267 -26.08 -6.40 8.80
CA SER A 267 -25.86 -5.54 9.96
C SER A 267 -24.63 -4.74 9.57
N LYS A 268 -24.81 -3.42 9.33
CA LYS A 268 -23.81 -2.48 8.82
C LYS A 268 -22.42 -2.99 9.17
N ARG A 269 -21.64 -3.41 8.15
CA ARG A 269 -20.26 -3.89 8.34
C ARG A 269 -19.60 -2.92 9.32
N LYS A 270 -19.22 -3.43 10.48
CA LYS A 270 -18.59 -2.60 11.52
C LYS A 270 -17.24 -2.22 10.96
N TRP A 271 -17.02 -0.94 10.68
CA TRP A 271 -15.76 -0.41 10.15
C TRP A 271 -14.55 -0.78 11.02
N TYR A 272 -14.76 -1.15 12.28
CA TYR A 272 -13.69 -1.54 13.19
C TYR A 272 -13.39 -3.04 13.23
N CYS A 273 -14.03 -3.88 12.39
CA CYS A 273 -13.93 -5.34 12.47
C CYS A 273 -14.10 -6.10 11.12
N SER A 274 -13.21 -7.08 10.86
CA SER A 274 -13.12 -7.79 9.57
C SER A 274 -13.96 -9.07 9.40
N HIS A 275 -14.80 -9.48 10.37
CA HIS A 275 -15.54 -10.77 10.43
C HIS A 275 -15.34 -11.70 9.20
N CYS A 276 -14.34 -12.58 9.28
CA CYS A 276 -13.86 -13.32 8.11
C CYS A 276 -14.72 -14.57 7.88
N ILE A 277 -15.58 -14.50 6.85
CA ILE A 277 -16.53 -15.55 6.49
C ILE A 277 -15.98 -16.48 5.39
N SER A 278 -16.71 -17.56 5.15
CA SER A 278 -16.34 -18.58 4.16
C SER A 278 -16.55 -18.13 2.70
N ASP A 279 -17.59 -17.33 2.43
CA ASP A 279 -18.07 -17.01 1.09
C ASP A 279 -17.54 -15.67 0.55
N ILE A 280 -16.21 -15.49 0.56
CA ILE A 280 -15.56 -14.30 0.00
C ILE A 280 -15.02 -14.63 -1.39
N ALA A 281 -15.45 -13.87 -2.40
CA ALA A 281 -15.00 -14.05 -3.77
C ALA A 281 -13.50 -13.80 -3.88
N SER A 282 -12.79 -14.70 -4.57
CA SER A 282 -11.35 -14.53 -4.85
C SER A 282 -11.13 -13.56 -5.99
N LEU A 283 -10.01 -12.83 -5.93
CA LEU A 283 -9.52 -12.02 -7.04
C LEU A 283 -8.58 -12.86 -7.93
N PRO A 284 -8.57 -12.66 -9.26
CA PRO A 284 -7.63 -13.34 -10.14
C PRO A 284 -6.17 -13.03 -9.78
N GLU A 285 -5.30 -14.04 -9.77
CA GLU A 285 -3.89 -13.86 -9.37
C GLU A 285 -3.14 -12.88 -10.30
N GLY A 286 -3.46 -12.92 -11.61
CA GLY A 286 -2.89 -11.99 -12.59
C GLY A 286 -3.20 -10.53 -12.27
N ASP A 287 -4.44 -10.22 -11.91
CA ASP A 287 -4.85 -8.85 -11.55
C ASP A 287 -4.12 -8.35 -10.30
N ILE A 288 -3.90 -9.25 -9.32
CA ILE A 288 -3.15 -8.94 -8.09
C ILE A 288 -1.68 -8.64 -8.42
N ASP A 289 -1.06 -9.44 -9.28
CA ASP A 289 0.35 -9.28 -9.64
C ASP A 289 0.58 -8.05 -10.53
N ASP A 290 -0.30 -7.80 -11.50
CA ASP A 290 -0.27 -6.60 -12.34
C ASP A 290 -0.40 -5.33 -11.49
N TRP A 291 -1.35 -5.32 -10.55
CA TRP A 291 -1.49 -4.23 -9.57
C TRP A 291 -0.22 -4.08 -8.71
N TYR A 292 0.30 -5.16 -8.13
CA TYR A 292 1.48 -5.08 -7.26
C TYR A 292 2.70 -4.53 -7.99
N ASN A 293 2.95 -5.00 -9.22
CA ASN A 293 4.09 -4.57 -10.03
C ASN A 293 4.00 -3.09 -10.40
N ARG A 294 2.78 -2.59 -10.62
CA ARG A 294 2.53 -1.18 -10.97
C ARG A 294 2.53 -0.24 -9.77
N VAL A 295 2.00 -0.70 -8.63
CA VAL A 295 1.68 0.17 -7.49
C VAL A 295 2.66 -0.01 -6.32
N CYS A 296 2.86 -1.23 -5.84
CA CYS A 296 3.63 -1.45 -4.62
C CYS A 296 5.12 -1.58 -4.89
N LYS A 297 5.50 -2.40 -5.87
CA LYS A 297 6.90 -2.72 -6.17
C LYS A 297 7.79 -1.49 -6.43
N PRO A 298 7.32 -0.44 -7.16
CA PRO A 298 8.15 0.75 -7.39
C PRO A 298 8.52 1.50 -6.11
N LEU A 299 7.73 1.37 -5.03
CA LEU A 299 8.02 2.04 -3.75
C LEU A 299 9.31 1.55 -3.09
N LEU A 300 9.82 0.38 -3.47
CA LEU A 300 11.10 -0.15 -2.98
C LEU A 300 12.30 0.68 -3.45
N THR A 301 12.16 1.40 -4.57
CA THR A 301 13.23 2.23 -5.13
C THR A 301 12.96 3.73 -5.01
N LEU A 302 11.71 4.11 -4.78
CA LEU A 302 11.30 5.52 -4.65
C LEU A 302 11.58 6.09 -3.25
N PRO A 303 11.61 7.43 -3.09
CA PRO A 303 11.92 8.08 -1.81
C PRO A 303 11.01 7.68 -0.65
N GLU A 304 11.56 7.62 0.57
CA GLU A 304 10.83 7.22 1.80
C GLU A 304 9.65 8.13 2.16
N SER A 305 9.66 9.37 1.69
CA SER A 305 8.53 10.31 1.80
C SER A 305 7.24 9.74 1.20
N LEU A 306 7.34 8.86 0.20
CA LEU A 306 6.19 8.18 -0.40
C LEU A 306 5.65 7.04 0.46
N HIS A 307 6.36 6.62 1.50
CA HIS A 307 5.93 5.54 2.41
C HIS A 307 4.95 6.04 3.48
N THR A 308 4.78 7.36 3.59
CA THR A 308 4.00 8.00 4.66
C THR A 308 2.49 7.86 4.46
N LEU A 309 1.73 8.08 5.54
CA LEU A 309 0.26 8.06 5.57
C LEU A 309 -0.41 9.22 4.85
N SER A 310 0.34 10.22 4.42
CA SER A 310 -0.19 11.41 3.75
C SER A 310 0.27 11.48 2.29
N VAL A 311 -0.45 12.28 1.52
CA VAL A 311 -0.15 12.57 0.11
C VAL A 311 -0.58 13.99 -0.19
N GLN A 312 0.08 14.63 -1.16
CA GLN A 312 -0.34 15.95 -1.61
C GLN A 312 -1.38 15.81 -2.71
N ILE A 313 -2.40 16.66 -2.68
CA ILE A 313 -3.36 16.84 -3.77
C ILE A 313 -3.38 18.30 -4.20
N TYR A 314 -3.67 18.54 -5.48
CA TYR A 314 -3.83 19.89 -5.98
C TYR A 314 -5.22 20.43 -5.67
N ASN A 315 -5.29 21.60 -5.03
CA ASN A 315 -6.54 22.31 -4.81
C ASN A 315 -6.75 23.36 -5.92
N PRO A 316 -7.68 23.12 -6.89
CA PRO A 316 -7.88 24.02 -8.02
C PRO A 316 -8.50 25.37 -7.66
N LEU A 317 -9.14 25.49 -6.49
CA LEU A 317 -9.73 26.76 -6.04
C LEU A 317 -8.69 27.69 -5.43
N ARG A 318 -7.70 27.12 -4.75
CA ARG A 318 -6.67 27.87 -4.00
C ARG A 318 -5.34 27.94 -4.73
N HIS A 319 -5.15 27.15 -5.80
CA HIS A 319 -3.90 27.02 -6.54
C HIS A 319 -2.71 26.63 -5.64
N VAL A 320 -2.92 25.66 -4.76
CA VAL A 320 -1.89 25.16 -3.83
C VAL A 320 -1.95 23.64 -3.70
N LEU A 321 -0.85 23.04 -3.28
CA LEU A 321 -0.82 21.65 -2.84
C LEU A 321 -1.27 21.55 -1.38
N GLU A 322 -2.25 20.70 -1.13
CA GLU A 322 -2.75 20.40 0.22
C GLU A 322 -2.36 18.98 0.59
N GLU A 323 -1.86 18.80 1.81
CA GLU A 323 -1.52 17.49 2.34
C GLU A 323 -2.76 16.87 3.00
N ILE A 324 -3.15 15.69 2.53
CA ILE A 324 -4.29 14.94 3.06
C ILE A 324 -3.89 13.51 3.45
N PRO A 325 -4.63 12.86 4.37
CA PRO A 325 -4.44 11.43 4.63
C PRO A 325 -4.74 10.59 3.39
N ARG A 326 -3.88 9.63 3.07
CA ARG A 326 -4.08 8.69 1.95
C ARG A 326 -5.35 7.86 2.10
N ALA A 327 -5.77 7.61 3.33
CA ALA A 327 -7.02 6.91 3.63
C ALA A 327 -8.29 7.71 3.26
N GLU A 328 -8.16 9.02 3.05
CA GLU A 328 -9.23 9.92 2.60
C GLU A 328 -9.04 10.35 1.13
N ALA A 329 -7.89 10.01 0.52
CA ALA A 329 -7.59 10.31 -0.86
C ALA A 329 -8.24 9.29 -1.82
N THR A 330 -8.19 9.60 -3.11
CA THR A 330 -8.60 8.65 -4.15
C THR A 330 -7.80 7.34 -4.03
N PRO A 331 -8.44 6.16 -4.12
CA PRO A 331 -7.75 4.88 -4.07
C PRO A 331 -6.67 4.72 -5.14
N SER A 332 -5.69 3.84 -4.84
CA SER A 332 -4.56 3.53 -5.70
C SER A 332 -4.92 2.95 -7.07
N THR A 333 -6.13 2.41 -7.22
CA THR A 333 -6.65 1.84 -8.46
C THR A 333 -7.24 2.88 -9.41
N GLN A 334 -7.40 4.13 -8.96
CA GLN A 334 -8.06 5.21 -9.71
C GLN A 334 -7.24 6.52 -9.71
N SER A 335 -5.97 6.42 -9.33
CA SER A 335 -5.08 7.58 -9.24
C SER A 335 -3.67 7.23 -9.72
N GLU A 336 -2.98 8.25 -10.23
CA GLU A 336 -1.55 8.22 -10.49
C GLU A 336 -0.85 9.28 -9.65
N GLU A 337 0.46 9.17 -9.49
CA GLU A 337 1.25 10.05 -8.65
C GLU A 337 2.44 10.64 -9.42
N PHE A 338 2.58 11.96 -9.37
CA PHE A 338 3.78 12.65 -9.82
C PHE A 338 4.71 12.88 -8.63
N VAL A 339 5.97 12.51 -8.77
CA VAL A 339 6.98 12.71 -7.72
C VAL A 339 7.82 13.93 -8.09
N HIS A 340 7.70 15.00 -7.32
CA HIS A 340 8.43 16.26 -7.54
C HIS A 340 9.10 16.68 -6.23
N HIS A 341 10.42 16.97 -6.27
CA HIS A 341 11.21 17.27 -5.06
C HIS A 341 11.08 16.21 -3.96
N GLY A 342 11.05 14.94 -4.39
CA GLY A 342 10.86 13.80 -3.50
C GLY A 342 9.50 13.77 -2.81
N LYS A 343 8.51 14.59 -3.18
CA LYS A 343 7.15 14.52 -2.65
C LYS A 343 6.21 14.01 -3.70
N SER A 344 5.19 13.28 -3.27
CA SER A 344 4.18 12.76 -4.18
C SER A 344 2.93 13.61 -4.22
N VAL A 345 2.51 13.94 -5.43
CA VAL A 345 1.23 14.59 -5.75
C VAL A 345 0.32 13.61 -6.47
N LEU A 346 -0.79 13.29 -5.83
CA LEU A 346 -1.82 12.40 -6.35
C LEU A 346 -2.75 13.14 -7.31
N VAL A 347 -3.00 12.51 -8.46
CA VAL A 347 -3.91 12.99 -9.50
C VAL A 347 -4.83 11.85 -9.92
N LEU A 348 -6.12 12.15 -10.08
CA LEU A 348 -7.13 11.20 -10.57
C LEU A 348 -6.76 10.71 -11.99
N SER A 349 -6.80 9.40 -12.23
CA SER A 349 -6.46 8.83 -13.55
C SER A 349 -7.36 9.40 -14.66
N GLY A 350 -8.64 9.67 -14.35
CA GLY A 350 -9.58 10.27 -15.30
C GLY A 350 -9.22 11.70 -15.75
N LEU A 351 -8.40 12.44 -14.99
CA LEU A 351 -7.86 13.73 -15.45
C LEU A 351 -6.71 13.51 -16.44
N ILE A 352 -5.86 12.51 -16.18
CA ILE A 352 -4.72 12.14 -17.02
C ILE A 352 -5.17 11.54 -18.36
N ASP A 353 -6.29 10.83 -18.37
CA ASP A 353 -6.82 10.17 -19.58
C ASP A 353 -7.10 11.14 -20.74
N ASN A 354 -7.31 12.43 -20.44
CA ASN A 354 -7.49 13.48 -21.45
C ASN A 354 -6.18 13.89 -22.15
N PHE A 355 -5.03 13.48 -21.63
CA PHE A 355 -3.70 13.86 -22.11
C PHE A 355 -2.95 12.61 -22.57
N PHE A 356 -2.98 12.35 -23.88
CA PHE A 356 -2.48 11.12 -24.49
C PHE A 356 -1.00 10.85 -24.19
N SER A 357 -0.12 11.83 -24.32
CA SER A 357 1.32 11.62 -24.12
C SER A 357 1.68 11.36 -22.65
N ILE A 358 0.96 12.00 -21.73
CA ILE A 358 1.08 11.79 -20.28
C ILE A 358 0.61 10.37 -19.91
N ARG A 359 -0.59 9.98 -20.37
CA ARG A 359 -1.10 8.62 -20.19
C ARG A 359 -0.15 7.57 -20.77
N ARG A 360 0.40 7.82 -21.96
CA ARG A 360 1.41 6.97 -22.59
C ARG A 360 2.68 6.87 -21.75
N ALA A 361 3.09 7.94 -21.07
CA ALA A 361 4.26 7.91 -20.19
C ALA A 361 4.05 6.96 -18.99
N PHE A 362 2.87 6.99 -18.35
CA PHE A 362 2.53 6.03 -17.27
C PHE A 362 2.44 4.59 -17.79
N ALA A 363 1.83 4.38 -18.96
CA ALA A 363 1.77 3.06 -19.58
C ALA A 363 3.16 2.51 -19.92
N LYS A 364 4.07 3.38 -20.40
CA LYS A 364 5.46 3.02 -20.74
C LYS A 364 6.31 2.75 -19.50
N SER A 365 6.12 3.51 -18.42
CA SER A 365 6.84 3.27 -17.16
C SER A 365 6.38 1.99 -16.49
N GLY A 366 5.13 1.56 -16.73
CA GLY A 366 4.52 0.42 -16.05
C GLY A 366 4.32 0.66 -14.55
N SER A 367 4.39 1.93 -14.12
CA SER A 367 4.36 2.36 -12.72
C SER A 367 3.24 3.37 -12.50
N ARG A 368 2.65 3.41 -11.30
CA ARG A 368 1.74 4.49 -10.87
C ARG A 368 2.47 5.82 -10.68
N TYR A 369 3.80 5.79 -10.61
CA TYR A 369 4.63 6.95 -10.31
C TYR A 369 5.43 7.40 -11.52
N ILE A 370 5.46 8.71 -11.75
CA ILE A 370 6.39 9.37 -12.66
C ILE A 370 7.17 10.42 -11.88
N GLU A 371 8.49 10.33 -11.92
CA GLU A 371 9.38 11.36 -11.37
C GLU A 371 9.45 12.56 -12.33
N ILE A 372 9.18 13.74 -11.77
CA ILE A 372 9.30 15.03 -12.43
C ILE A 372 10.63 15.63 -11.99
N SER A 373 11.45 16.00 -12.97
CA SER A 373 12.77 16.58 -12.75
C SER A 373 12.76 17.73 -11.73
N ASP A 374 13.67 17.70 -10.77
CA ASP A 374 13.84 18.75 -9.76
C ASP A 374 14.26 20.11 -10.33
N PHE A 375 14.72 20.16 -11.59
CA PHE A 375 14.96 21.43 -12.28
C PHE A 375 13.67 22.19 -12.64
N ILE A 376 12.50 21.54 -12.56
CA ILE A 376 11.22 22.21 -12.82
C ILE A 376 10.80 22.98 -11.57
N GLU A 377 10.62 24.28 -11.71
CA GLU A 377 10.17 25.16 -10.64
C GLU A 377 8.79 24.74 -10.10
N GLY A 378 8.61 24.82 -8.77
CA GLY A 378 7.36 24.45 -8.11
C GLY A 378 6.13 25.19 -8.63
N GLU A 379 6.27 26.48 -8.99
CA GLU A 379 5.17 27.25 -9.59
C GLU A 379 4.77 26.69 -10.96
N ILE A 380 5.73 26.31 -11.80
CA ILE A 380 5.45 25.72 -13.13
C ILE A 380 4.81 24.34 -12.97
N PHE A 381 5.25 23.57 -11.97
CA PHE A 381 4.61 22.32 -11.63
C PHE A 381 3.15 22.53 -11.17
N LEU A 382 2.86 23.56 -10.38
CA LEU A 382 1.48 23.93 -10.03
C LEU A 382 0.65 24.33 -11.26
N ARG A 383 1.22 25.05 -12.22
CA ARG A 383 0.55 25.36 -13.51
C ARG A 383 0.28 24.12 -14.34
N PHE A 384 1.20 23.15 -14.34
CA PHE A 384 0.96 21.85 -14.93
C PHE A 384 -0.22 21.12 -14.27
N LEU A 385 -0.30 21.10 -12.95
CA LEU A 385 -1.42 20.50 -12.24
C LEU A 385 -2.73 21.26 -12.52
N GLU A 386 -2.68 22.59 -12.65
CA GLU A 386 -3.81 23.40 -13.07
C GLU A 386 -4.32 22.99 -14.47
N LEU A 387 -3.41 22.79 -15.42
CA LEU A 387 -3.72 22.31 -16.77
C LEU A 387 -4.49 20.99 -16.73
N LEU A 388 -4.04 20.02 -15.93
CA LEU A 388 -4.72 18.72 -15.80
C LEU A 388 -6.15 18.85 -15.27
N HIS A 389 -6.42 19.81 -14.38
CA HIS A 389 -7.72 19.97 -13.74
C HIS A 389 -8.68 20.85 -14.55
N ARG A 390 -8.16 21.84 -15.30
CA ARG A 390 -8.96 22.89 -15.93
C ARG A 390 -8.85 22.92 -17.45
N ASN A 391 -8.02 22.07 -18.06
CA ASN A 391 -7.63 22.11 -19.48
C ASN A 391 -7.02 23.47 -19.91
N THR A 392 -6.56 24.26 -18.95
CA THR A 392 -5.82 25.51 -19.14
C THR A 392 -5.06 25.82 -17.86
N TYR A 393 -4.05 26.68 -17.93
CA TYR A 393 -3.30 27.14 -16.78
C TYR A 393 -3.19 28.67 -16.76
N GLY A 394 -2.99 29.23 -15.57
CA GLY A 394 -2.75 30.64 -15.37
C GLY A 394 -1.30 31.05 -15.65
N PRO A 395 -1.03 32.35 -15.81
CA PRO A 395 -2.01 33.44 -15.86
C PRO A 395 -2.89 33.39 -17.13
N ASP A 396 -4.12 33.92 -17.09
CA ASP A 396 -5.08 33.86 -18.22
C ASP A 396 -4.74 34.97 -19.25
N PRO A 397 -4.21 34.63 -20.45
CA PRO A 397 -3.75 35.65 -21.39
C PRO A 397 -4.85 36.15 -22.32
N LYS A 398 -6.13 35.82 -22.09
CA LYS A 398 -7.25 36.21 -22.99
C LYS A 398 -7.31 37.70 -23.31
N HIS A 399 -6.94 38.57 -22.36
CA HIS A 399 -6.96 40.01 -22.54
C HIS A 399 -5.77 40.56 -23.35
N ILE A 400 -4.71 39.77 -23.55
CA ILE A 400 -3.54 40.11 -24.39
C ILE A 400 -3.51 39.34 -25.72
N TYR A 401 -4.52 38.52 -25.99
CA TYR A 401 -4.62 37.82 -27.26
C TYR A 401 -4.94 38.78 -28.41
N ALA A 402 -4.21 38.64 -29.52
CA ALA A 402 -4.51 39.38 -30.73
C ALA A 402 -5.67 38.72 -31.49
N MET A 403 -6.72 39.49 -31.78
CA MET A 403 -7.77 39.05 -32.69
C MET A 403 -7.23 39.09 -34.13
N GLY A 404 -7.21 37.94 -34.81
CA GLY A 404 -6.89 37.84 -36.25
C GLY A 404 -5.40 37.80 -36.62
N VAL A 405 -4.47 38.18 -35.74
CA VAL A 405 -3.02 38.11 -35.99
C VAL A 405 -2.45 36.86 -35.33
N ARG A 406 -1.98 35.89 -36.13
CA ARG A 406 -1.23 34.71 -35.63
C ARG A 406 0.26 34.97 -35.73
N GLY A 407 0.98 34.88 -34.61
CA GLY A 407 2.43 35.07 -34.59
C GLY A 407 2.95 35.33 -33.18
N PRO A 408 4.28 35.25 -32.96
CA PRO A 408 4.87 35.65 -31.68
C PRO A 408 4.53 37.11 -31.33
N PRO A 409 4.50 37.50 -30.05
CA PRO A 409 4.16 38.86 -29.64
C PRO A 409 5.22 39.88 -30.04
N VAL A 410 4.82 41.15 -30.10
CA VAL A 410 5.75 42.28 -30.21
C VAL A 410 6.18 42.72 -28.82
N ILE A 411 7.49 42.91 -28.62
CA ILE A 411 8.04 43.45 -27.37
C ILE A 411 7.70 44.93 -27.26
N LYS A 412 7.04 45.33 -26.18
CA LYS A 412 6.80 46.73 -25.80
C LYS A 412 7.63 47.09 -24.57
N SER A 413 7.60 48.37 -24.19
CA SER A 413 8.27 48.85 -22.98
C SER A 413 7.89 48.00 -21.78
N ALA A 414 8.91 47.58 -21.04
CA ALA A 414 8.74 46.68 -19.91
C ALA A 414 7.81 47.31 -18.86
N SER A 415 6.88 46.51 -18.33
CA SER A 415 5.99 46.92 -17.24
C SER A 415 5.87 45.81 -16.22
N PRO A 416 5.85 46.12 -14.91
CA PRO A 416 5.57 45.12 -13.89
C PRO A 416 4.15 44.58 -14.11
N GLY A 417 4.05 43.28 -14.39
CA GLY A 417 2.80 42.59 -14.70
C GLY A 417 2.98 41.08 -14.57
N GLU A 418 1.90 40.33 -14.82
CA GLU A 418 1.97 38.86 -14.78
C GLU A 418 2.87 38.32 -15.92
N PRO A 419 3.68 37.29 -15.65
CA PRO A 419 4.67 36.78 -16.59
C PRO A 419 4.06 35.79 -17.60
N TYR A 420 3.13 36.23 -18.44
CA TYR A 420 2.39 35.35 -19.35
C TYR A 420 3.30 34.54 -20.29
N LEU A 421 4.17 35.22 -21.03
CA LEU A 421 5.03 34.60 -22.03
C LEU A 421 6.11 33.74 -21.40
N LEU A 422 6.71 34.22 -20.30
CA LEU A 422 7.71 33.47 -19.55
C LEU A 422 7.12 32.17 -18.98
N THR A 423 5.91 32.20 -18.41
CA THR A 423 5.21 31.00 -17.96
C THR A 423 4.98 30.02 -19.11
N ASP A 424 4.55 30.49 -20.28
CA ASP A 424 4.35 29.62 -21.44
C ASP A 424 5.67 29.00 -21.95
N ILE A 425 6.77 29.77 -21.99
CA ILE A 425 8.10 29.23 -22.34
C ILE A 425 8.53 28.15 -21.35
N LYS A 426 8.36 28.39 -20.04
CA LYS A 426 8.72 27.41 -19.00
C LYS A 426 7.84 26.16 -19.06
N MET A 427 6.54 26.30 -19.31
CA MET A 427 5.61 25.18 -19.54
C MET A 427 6.00 24.36 -20.78
N TYR A 428 6.40 25.03 -21.87
CA TYR A 428 6.91 24.36 -23.06
C TYR A 428 8.19 23.55 -22.73
N LYS A 429 9.15 24.17 -22.03
CA LYS A 429 10.39 23.51 -21.60
C LYS A 429 10.12 22.30 -20.70
N MET A 430 9.18 22.42 -19.76
CA MET A 430 8.72 21.28 -18.96
C MET A 430 8.21 20.15 -19.86
N GLY A 431 7.37 20.45 -20.86
CA GLY A 431 6.89 19.47 -21.84
C GLY A 431 8.02 18.79 -22.62
N VAL A 432 9.09 19.50 -22.98
CA VAL A 432 10.27 18.91 -23.61
C VAL A 432 11.00 17.97 -22.65
N MET A 433 11.21 18.39 -21.40
CA MET A 433 11.94 17.59 -20.39
C MET A 433 11.20 16.32 -20.00
N THR A 434 9.87 16.38 -19.86
CA THR A 434 9.04 15.23 -19.49
C THR A 434 8.61 14.39 -20.70
N GLY A 435 8.74 14.92 -21.91
CA GLY A 435 8.20 14.32 -23.12
C GLY A 435 6.67 14.42 -23.21
N PHE A 436 6.06 15.41 -22.56
CA PHE A 436 4.62 15.65 -22.60
C PHE A 436 4.25 16.59 -23.75
N ASP A 437 3.79 16.00 -24.86
CA ASP A 437 3.46 16.71 -26.10
C ASP A 437 2.31 17.71 -25.91
N GLU A 438 1.35 17.44 -25.01
CA GLU A 438 0.25 18.37 -24.75
C GLU A 438 0.72 19.68 -24.09
N LEU A 439 1.76 19.64 -23.26
CA LEU A 439 2.36 20.84 -22.67
C LEU A 439 3.04 21.68 -23.76
N LYS A 440 3.80 21.03 -24.64
CA LYS A 440 4.44 21.69 -25.78
C LYS A 440 3.40 22.35 -26.68
N GLY A 441 2.36 21.61 -27.07
CA GLY A 441 1.30 22.10 -27.96
C GLY A 441 0.53 23.25 -27.35
N THR A 442 0.04 23.10 -26.11
CA THR A 442 -0.76 24.13 -25.42
C THR A 442 0.04 25.41 -25.21
N ALA A 443 1.28 25.30 -24.72
CA ALA A 443 2.14 26.46 -24.52
C ALA A 443 2.48 27.16 -25.83
N LEU A 444 2.86 26.41 -26.87
CA LEU A 444 3.19 26.98 -28.17
C LEU A 444 1.99 27.69 -28.80
N GLU A 445 0.79 27.11 -28.69
CA GLU A 445 -0.44 27.75 -29.14
C GLU A 445 -0.70 29.08 -28.43
N ARG A 446 -0.55 29.13 -27.09
CA ARG A 446 -0.70 30.37 -26.31
C ARG A 446 0.33 31.42 -26.73
N MET A 447 1.60 31.04 -26.87
CA MET A 447 2.67 31.93 -27.34
C MET A 447 2.40 32.50 -28.74
N TYR A 448 1.72 31.78 -29.64
CA TYR A 448 1.33 32.27 -30.98
C TYR A 448 0.10 33.17 -30.98
N ARG A 449 -0.66 33.20 -29.88
CA ARG A 449 -1.85 34.05 -29.72
C ARG A 449 -1.54 35.37 -29.01
N HIS A 450 -0.39 35.50 -28.37
CA HIS A 450 0.03 36.75 -27.71
C HIS A 450 0.24 37.85 -28.76
N GLY A 451 -0.48 38.96 -28.63
CA GLY A 451 -0.29 40.11 -29.52
C GLY A 451 0.96 40.93 -29.16
N ILE A 452 1.15 41.15 -27.86
CA ILE A 452 2.19 42.00 -27.27
C ILE A 452 2.73 41.34 -25.99
N THR A 453 3.96 41.66 -25.62
CA THR A 453 4.53 41.34 -24.30
C THR A 453 5.22 42.58 -23.72
N HIS A 454 5.11 42.72 -22.40
CA HIS A 454 5.77 43.76 -21.59
C HIS A 454 6.78 43.15 -20.60
N GLU A 455 7.10 41.87 -20.76
CA GLU A 455 8.08 41.17 -19.94
C GLU A 455 9.51 41.55 -20.35
N ASP A 456 10.47 41.42 -19.43
CA ASP A 456 11.87 41.76 -19.68
C ASP A 456 12.46 40.87 -20.79
N PRO A 457 12.92 41.44 -21.92
CA PRO A 457 13.55 40.69 -22.99
C PRO A 457 14.78 39.89 -22.55
N VAL A 458 15.52 40.36 -21.54
CA VAL A 458 16.70 39.65 -21.02
C VAL A 458 16.27 38.37 -20.30
N ASP A 459 15.24 38.43 -19.45
CA ASP A 459 14.71 37.27 -18.76
C ASP A 459 14.11 36.24 -19.73
N LEU A 460 13.41 36.72 -20.77
CA LEU A 460 12.88 35.86 -21.83
C LEU A 460 14.01 35.15 -22.58
N LEU A 461 15.05 35.87 -22.99
CA LEU A 461 16.20 35.29 -23.70
C LEU A 461 16.99 34.33 -22.82
N ASN A 462 17.23 34.69 -21.56
CA ASN A 462 17.88 33.82 -20.59
C ASN A 462 17.06 32.54 -20.38
N THR A 463 15.73 32.66 -20.28
CA THR A 463 14.87 31.48 -20.14
C THR A 463 14.79 30.67 -21.43
N LEU A 464 14.96 31.26 -22.62
CA LEU A 464 15.00 30.51 -23.87
C LEU A 464 16.32 29.75 -24.06
N TYR A 465 17.45 30.42 -23.82
CA TYR A 465 18.79 29.93 -24.18
C TYR A 465 19.68 29.50 -23.00
N GLY A 466 19.26 29.77 -21.76
CA GLY A 466 20.08 29.55 -20.56
C GLY A 466 20.47 28.09 -20.33
N ASP A 467 19.64 27.15 -20.80
CA ASP A 467 19.89 25.70 -20.69
C ASP A 467 20.46 25.09 -21.98
N GLY A 468 20.91 25.92 -22.93
CA GLY A 468 21.41 25.50 -24.24
C GLY A 468 20.46 25.81 -25.39
N GLU A 469 20.59 25.05 -26.48
CA GLU A 469 19.83 25.32 -27.71
C GLU A 469 18.35 24.87 -27.56
N PRO A 470 17.37 25.73 -27.88
CA PRO A 470 15.95 25.37 -27.78
C PRO A 470 15.56 24.23 -28.72
N ASP A 471 14.54 23.46 -28.31
CA ASP A 471 13.90 22.45 -29.16
C ASP A 471 13.42 23.04 -30.50
N GLY A 472 13.29 22.20 -31.54
CA GLY A 472 13.08 22.65 -32.91
C GLY A 472 11.92 23.65 -33.10
N ASP A 473 10.75 23.38 -32.52
CA ASP A 473 9.59 24.26 -32.67
C ASP A 473 9.74 25.54 -31.85
N LEU A 474 10.28 25.45 -30.63
CA LEU A 474 10.57 26.63 -29.80
C LEU A 474 11.61 27.51 -30.48
N LYS A 475 12.66 26.93 -31.07
CA LYS A 475 13.68 27.64 -31.85
C LYS A 475 13.08 28.33 -33.07
N ALA A 476 12.16 27.67 -33.78
CA ALA A 476 11.45 28.26 -34.91
C ALA A 476 10.56 29.43 -34.47
N TRP A 477 9.86 29.29 -33.34
CA TRP A 477 9.10 30.37 -32.72
C TRP A 477 9.99 31.53 -32.30
N THR A 478 11.11 31.25 -31.60
CA THR A 478 12.06 32.26 -31.12
C THR A 478 12.66 33.08 -32.24
N ARG A 479 13.04 32.44 -33.36
CA ARG A 479 13.54 33.17 -34.55
C ARG A 479 12.51 34.18 -35.08
N LYS A 480 11.23 33.81 -35.11
CA LYS A 480 10.14 34.71 -35.52
C LYS A 480 9.89 35.80 -34.48
N PHE A 481 9.99 35.47 -33.19
CA PHE A 481 9.84 36.42 -32.08
C PHE A 481 10.90 37.52 -32.15
N LEU A 482 12.18 37.14 -32.29
CA LEU A 482 13.29 38.09 -32.37
C LEU A 482 13.31 38.87 -33.70
N GLY A 483 12.76 38.31 -34.77
CA GLY A 483 12.63 39.00 -36.06
C GLY A 483 11.47 39.98 -36.15
N LYS A 484 10.59 40.06 -35.14
CA LYS A 484 9.37 40.88 -35.20
C LYS A 484 9.67 42.31 -34.75
N THR A 485 9.53 43.27 -35.67
CA THR A 485 9.68 44.70 -35.37
C THR A 485 8.33 45.38 -35.15
N CYS A 486 8.27 46.45 -34.34
CA CYS A 486 7.09 47.32 -34.17
C CYS A 486 6.63 48.05 -35.45
N ALA A 487 7.35 47.93 -36.57
CA ALA A 487 7.05 48.66 -37.80
C ALA A 487 5.78 48.11 -38.48
N GLY A 488 4.73 48.93 -38.51
CA GLY A 488 3.53 48.71 -39.34
C GLY A 488 2.17 48.85 -38.64
N GLY A 489 2.02 49.81 -37.72
CA GLY A 489 0.72 50.17 -37.11
C GLY A 489 0.05 51.40 -37.73
N GLU A 490 0.62 52.00 -38.77
CA GLU A 490 0.04 53.17 -39.44
C GLU A 490 0.09 52.96 -40.97
N THR A 491 -1.04 53.23 -41.63
CA THR A 491 -1.26 53.29 -43.09
C THR A 491 -1.26 51.97 -43.89
N GLU A 492 -2.35 51.21 -43.73
CA GLU A 492 -2.92 50.41 -44.84
C GLU A 492 -4.37 50.88 -45.10
N TRP A 493 -4.52 52.19 -45.35
CA TRP A 493 -5.73 52.84 -45.86
C TRP A 493 -5.31 53.97 -46.80
N MET A 494 -4.98 53.63 -48.04
CA MET A 494 -5.14 54.45 -49.25
C MET A 494 -4.83 53.55 -50.46
N GLY A 495 -5.66 52.53 -50.65
CA GLY A 495 -5.80 51.82 -51.90
C GLY A 495 -6.96 52.39 -52.69
N ASP A 496 -6.94 53.68 -53.00
CA ASP A 496 -7.86 54.29 -53.98
C ASP A 496 -7.28 54.08 -55.39
N GLY A 497 -7.28 52.82 -55.82
CA GLY A 497 -7.12 52.44 -57.21
C GLY A 497 -8.45 52.64 -57.93
N TYR A 498 -8.70 53.86 -58.40
CA TYR A 498 -9.72 54.12 -59.42
C TYR A 498 -9.44 53.24 -60.64
N SER A 499 -10.17 52.12 -60.75
CA SER A 499 -10.35 51.42 -62.02
C SER A 499 -11.40 52.17 -62.83
N THR A 500 -10.96 53.04 -63.73
CA THR A 500 -11.79 53.51 -64.84
C THR A 500 -11.85 52.41 -65.89
N ASN A 501 -12.97 51.68 -65.91
CA ASN A 501 -13.33 50.81 -67.02
C ASN A 501 -13.54 51.65 -68.27
N GLY A 502 -12.68 51.42 -69.28
CA GLY A 502 -12.91 51.86 -70.65
C GLY A 502 -14.06 51.06 -71.26
N LEU A 503 -15.18 51.75 -71.48
CA LEU A 503 -16.18 51.40 -72.48
C LEU A 503 -15.72 51.99 -73.81
N ALA A 504 -15.42 51.14 -74.78
CA ALA A 504 -15.38 51.51 -76.19
C ALA A 504 -16.25 50.51 -76.95
N ASN A 505 -17.47 50.94 -77.24
CA ASN A 505 -18.20 50.54 -78.44
C ASN A 505 -17.77 51.52 -79.54
N ASP A 506 -17.12 51.00 -80.57
CA ASP A 506 -17.49 51.15 -81.99
C ASP A 506 -16.61 50.23 -82.85
#